data_AF-A0AAV4EH37-F1
#
_entry.id   AF-A0AAV4EH37-F1
#
_cell.length_a   1.000
_cell.length_b   1.000
_cell.length_c   1.000
_cell.angle_alpha   90.00
_cell.angle_beta   90.00
_cell.angle_gamma   90.00
#
_symmetry.space_group_name_H-M   'P 1'
#
loop_
_entity.id
_entity.type
_entity.pdbx_description
1 polymer ?
#
loop_
_entity_poly.entity_id
_entity_poly.type
_entity_poly.pdbx_seq_one_letter_code
_entity_poly.pdbx_strand_id
1 'polypeptide(L)'
;MNVKAKVAARNSLLRKLANSNWGADPKTVRTTALALSYSTVEYYSVVWARTCHAKKVDAELNNACRIVTGQLRPTPLPLLYRTAGISPPDIRRQTHGSTEKHKQETDLRQPLFGRKLE
;
A
#
# COMPACT_ATOMS: atom_id res chain seq x y z
N MET A 1 -1.16 -4.78 -15.91
CA MET A 1 -2.06 -3.92 -15.10
C MET A 1 -1.37 -2.58 -14.89
N ASN A 2 -2.03 -1.49 -15.25
CA ASN A 2 -1.46 -0.15 -15.23
C ASN A 2 -1.01 0.28 -13.81
N VAL A 3 -1.73 -0.15 -12.76
CA VAL A 3 -1.39 0.15 -11.35
C VAL A 3 -0.03 -0.44 -10.95
N LYS A 4 0.27 -1.69 -11.30
CA LYS A 4 1.58 -2.29 -11.02
C LYS A 4 2.72 -1.45 -11.60
N ALA A 5 2.61 -1.06 -12.87
CA ALA A 5 3.60 -0.23 -13.54
C ALA A 5 3.76 1.15 -12.88
N LYS A 6 2.65 1.76 -12.47
CA LYS A 6 2.63 3.02 -11.72
C LYS A 6 3.35 2.93 -10.37
N VAL A 7 3.19 1.82 -9.65
CA VAL A 7 3.89 1.57 -8.37
C VAL A 7 5.37 1.30 -8.63
N ALA A 8 5.71 0.50 -9.63
CA ALA A 8 7.10 0.23 -10.00
C ALA A 8 7.85 1.53 -10.36
N ALA A 9 7.25 2.44 -11.12
CA ALA A 9 7.82 3.74 -11.44
C ALA A 9 8.09 4.60 -10.17
N ARG A 10 7.17 4.57 -9.20
CA ARG A 10 7.34 5.25 -7.92
C ARG A 10 8.40 4.61 -7.04
N ASN A 11 8.50 3.28 -7.06
CA ASN A 11 9.56 2.55 -6.38
C ASN A 11 10.95 2.91 -6.95
N SER A 12 11.06 3.20 -8.24
CA SER A 12 12.30 3.71 -8.83
C SER A 12 12.69 5.08 -8.28
N LEU A 13 11.71 5.98 -8.06
CA LEU A 13 11.95 7.26 -7.39
C LEU A 13 12.35 7.03 -5.92
N LEU A 14 11.57 6.22 -5.20
CA LEU A 14 11.84 5.88 -3.80
C LEU A 14 13.26 5.33 -3.61
N ARG A 15 13.73 4.46 -4.53
CA ARG A 15 15.09 3.90 -4.51
C ARG A 15 16.16 4.97 -4.68
N LYS A 16 15.95 5.96 -5.56
CA LYS A 16 16.89 7.07 -5.74
C LYS A 16 16.98 7.92 -4.48
N LEU A 17 15.84 8.18 -3.84
CA LEU A 17 15.78 8.95 -2.59
C LEU A 17 16.46 8.18 -1.44
N ALA A 18 16.16 6.90 -1.27
CA ALA A 18 16.74 6.07 -0.22
C ALA A 18 18.27 5.88 -0.32
N ASN A 19 18.85 5.98 -1.53
CA ASN A 19 20.30 5.89 -1.75
C ASN A 19 21.00 7.26 -1.71
N SER A 20 20.28 8.35 -1.44
CA SER A 20 20.84 9.69 -1.35
C SER A 20 20.98 10.13 0.11
N ASN A 21 21.80 11.15 0.38
CA ASN A 21 21.80 11.78 1.71
C ASN A 21 20.44 12.42 2.06
N TRP A 22 19.58 12.65 1.07
CA TRP A 22 18.22 13.15 1.29
C TRP A 22 17.32 12.01 1.79
N GLY A 23 16.87 12.12 3.04
CA GLY A 23 16.00 11.11 3.63
C GLY A 23 16.72 9.85 4.13
N ALA A 24 18.00 9.94 4.51
CA ALA A 24 18.71 8.84 5.18
C ALA A 24 18.06 8.40 6.52
N ASP A 25 17.17 9.23 7.07
CA ASP A 25 16.32 8.87 8.20
C ASP A 25 15.25 7.83 7.79
N PRO A 26 15.19 6.64 8.45
CA PRO A 26 14.21 5.59 8.16
C PRO A 26 12.75 6.06 8.18
N LYS A 27 12.40 7.01 9.07
CA LYS A 27 11.04 7.55 9.17
C LYS A 27 10.67 8.36 7.93
N THR A 28 11.61 9.11 7.38
CA THR A 28 11.45 9.87 6.14
C THR A 28 11.22 8.93 4.95
N VAL A 29 12.09 7.95 4.71
CA VAL A 29 11.92 6.97 3.61
C VAL A 29 10.59 6.22 3.73
N ARG A 30 10.22 5.80 4.94
CA ARG A 30 8.95 5.14 5.22
C ARG A 30 7.77 6.02 4.84
N THR A 31 7.78 7.28 5.25
CA THR A 31 6.70 8.23 4.96
C THR A 31 6.59 8.49 3.46
N THR A 32 7.72 8.66 2.77
CA THR A 32 7.76 8.82 1.32
C THR A 32 7.24 7.59 0.59
N ALA A 33 7.56 6.38 1.05
CA ALA A 33 7.02 5.14 0.48
C ALA A 33 5.49 5.06 0.63
N LEU A 34 4.96 5.43 1.80
CA LEU A 34 3.53 5.48 2.04
C LEU A 34 2.84 6.50 1.12
N ALA A 35 3.41 7.70 1.01
CA ALA A 35 2.87 8.80 0.23
C ALA A 35 2.92 8.55 -1.29
N LEU A 36 3.99 7.93 -1.81
CA LEU A 36 4.13 7.66 -3.23
C LEU A 36 3.50 6.32 -3.61
N SER A 37 4.06 5.22 -3.11
CA SER A 37 3.75 3.86 -3.57
C SER A 37 2.45 3.31 -2.99
N TYR A 38 2.26 3.38 -1.66
CA TYR A 38 1.09 2.77 -1.02
C TYR A 38 -0.20 3.54 -1.33
N SER A 39 -0.19 4.87 -1.26
CA SER A 39 -1.35 5.72 -1.58
C SER A 39 -1.96 5.41 -2.96
N THR A 40 -1.10 5.16 -3.95
CA THR A 40 -1.48 4.87 -5.35
C THR A 40 -2.26 3.56 -5.47
N VAL A 41 -1.93 2.58 -4.63
CA VAL A 41 -2.60 1.29 -4.57
C VAL A 41 -3.88 1.43 -3.75
N GLU A 42 -3.79 2.09 -2.61
CA GLU A 42 -4.87 2.17 -1.62
C GLU A 42 -6.08 2.95 -2.13
N TYR A 43 -5.87 4.04 -2.86
CA TYR A 43 -6.95 4.85 -3.41
C TYR A 43 -7.96 4.04 -4.24
N TYR A 44 -7.48 3.08 -5.03
CA TYR A 44 -8.35 2.22 -5.85
C TYR A 44 -8.66 0.87 -5.20
N SER A 45 -8.10 0.60 -4.03
CA SER A 45 -8.07 -0.76 -3.47
C SER A 45 -9.45 -1.35 -3.27
N VAL A 46 -10.43 -0.58 -2.81
CA VAL A 46 -11.80 -1.06 -2.56
C VAL A 46 -12.50 -1.61 -3.81
N VAL A 47 -12.11 -1.16 -5.00
CA VAL A 47 -12.70 -1.61 -6.27
C VAL A 47 -12.10 -2.94 -6.73
N TRP A 48 -10.79 -3.12 -6.59
CA TRP A 48 -10.08 -4.30 -7.12
C TRP A 48 -9.57 -5.27 -6.06
N ALA A 49 -9.72 -4.99 -4.76
CA ALA A 49 -9.15 -5.77 -3.66
C ALA A 49 -9.54 -7.25 -3.69
N ARG A 50 -10.72 -7.58 -4.23
CA ARG A 50 -11.24 -8.94 -4.33
C ARG A 50 -10.89 -9.65 -5.65
N THR A 51 -10.02 -9.06 -6.47
CA THR A 51 -9.65 -9.60 -7.78
C THR A 51 -8.30 -10.33 -7.74
N CYS A 52 -8.04 -11.15 -8.77
CA CYS A 52 -6.76 -11.84 -8.95
C CYS A 52 -5.55 -10.88 -9.13
N HIS A 53 -5.81 -9.60 -9.38
CA HIS A 53 -4.78 -8.59 -9.58
C HIS A 53 -4.08 -8.17 -8.29
N ALA A 54 -4.67 -8.40 -7.11
CA ALA A 54 -4.10 -7.98 -5.83
C ALA A 54 -2.69 -8.52 -5.60
N LYS A 55 -2.49 -9.82 -5.83
CA LYS A 55 -1.19 -10.49 -5.68
C LYS A 55 -0.11 -9.88 -6.60
N LYS A 56 -0.49 -9.38 -7.78
CA LYS A 56 0.45 -8.77 -8.73
C LYS A 56 0.95 -7.40 -8.27
N VAL A 57 0.10 -6.66 -7.55
CA VAL A 57 0.43 -5.34 -6.99
C VAL A 57 1.22 -5.50 -5.69
N ASP A 58 0.89 -6.51 -4.88
CA ASP A 58 1.59 -6.83 -3.63
C ASP A 58 3.08 -7.07 -3.82
N ALA A 59 3.47 -7.67 -4.95
CA ALA A 59 4.87 -7.83 -5.31
C ALA A 59 5.64 -6.48 -5.36
N GLU A 60 5.00 -5.41 -5.84
CA GLU A 60 5.64 -4.09 -5.88
C GLU A 60 5.60 -3.37 -4.53
N LEU A 61 4.57 -3.59 -3.71
CA LEU A 61 4.54 -3.07 -2.34
C LEU A 61 5.60 -3.76 -1.45
N ASN A 62 5.81 -5.06 -1.66
CA ASN A 62 6.89 -5.84 -1.06
C ASN A 62 8.28 -5.28 -1.44
N ASN A 63 8.45 -4.81 -2.68
CA ASN A 63 9.67 -4.13 -3.12
C ASN A 63 9.83 -2.76 -2.45
N ALA A 64 8.75 -1.98 -2.35
CA ALA A 64 8.76 -0.70 -1.65
C ALA A 64 9.19 -0.88 -0.18
N CYS A 65 8.63 -1.88 0.50
CA CYS A 65 8.96 -2.19 1.89
C CYS A 65 10.43 -2.60 2.07
N ARG A 66 11.01 -3.31 1.09
CA ARG A 66 12.45 -3.62 1.06
C ARG A 66 13.32 -2.38 0.89
N ILE A 67 12.90 -1.44 0.05
CA ILE A 67 13.63 -0.16 -0.10
C ILE A 67 13.62 0.62 1.22
N VAL A 68 12.47 0.68 1.90
CA VAL A 68 12.33 1.37 3.21
C VAL A 68 13.25 0.76 4.28
N THR A 69 13.37 -0.56 4.30
CA THR A 69 14.09 -1.28 5.37
C THR A 69 15.54 -1.63 5.01
N GLY A 70 15.95 -1.43 3.76
CA GLY A 70 17.25 -1.87 3.23
C GLY A 70 17.43 -3.40 3.18
N GLN A 71 16.37 -4.17 3.43
CA GLN A 71 16.48 -5.63 3.58
C GLN A 71 16.57 -6.37 2.24
N LEU A 72 17.35 -7.44 2.23
CA LEU A 72 17.56 -8.27 1.04
C LEU A 72 16.30 -9.07 0.69
N ARG A 73 16.24 -9.56 -0.55
CA ARG A 73 15.15 -10.39 -1.07
C ARG A 73 14.77 -11.61 -0.20
N PRO A 74 15.71 -12.42 0.36
CA PRO A 74 15.37 -13.61 1.13
C PRO A 74 14.69 -13.33 2.47
N THR A 75 14.68 -12.08 2.95
CA THR A 75 14.02 -11.70 4.20
C THR A 75 12.52 -12.05 4.14
N PRO A 76 12.00 -12.82 5.11
CA PRO A 76 10.58 -13.17 5.18
C PRO A 76 9.69 -11.93 5.24
N LEU A 77 8.58 -11.94 4.48
CA LEU A 77 7.65 -10.80 4.43
C LEU A 77 7.08 -10.39 5.79
N PRO A 78 6.68 -11.31 6.70
CA PRO A 78 6.15 -10.91 8.00
C PRO A 78 7.15 -10.10 8.84
N LEU A 79 8.43 -10.48 8.79
CA LEU A 79 9.51 -9.76 9.48
C LEU A 79 9.77 -8.42 8.81
N LEU A 80 9.80 -8.39 7.48
CA LEU A 80 9.98 -7.17 6.68
C LEU A 80 8.95 -6.09 7.05
N TYR A 81 7.66 -6.45 7.09
CA TYR A 81 6.57 -5.54 7.42
C TYR A 81 6.60 -5.09 8.88
N ARG A 82 6.95 -6.01 9.80
CA ARG A 82 7.14 -5.68 11.22
C ARG A 82 8.26 -4.67 11.41
N THR A 83 9.42 -4.87 10.79
CA THR A 83 10.56 -3.95 10.88
C THR A 83 10.27 -2.59 10.23
N ALA A 84 9.53 -2.56 9.12
CA ALA A 84 9.11 -1.31 8.50
C ALA A 84 8.05 -0.54 9.32
N GLY A 85 7.41 -1.19 10.29
CA GLY A 85 6.23 -0.65 10.97
C GLY A 85 5.09 -0.36 9.99
N ILE A 86 4.96 -1.14 8.91
CA ILE A 86 3.89 -1.00 7.90
C ILE A 86 3.07 -2.29 7.95
N SER A 87 1.74 -2.17 8.03
CA SER A 87 0.87 -3.35 7.96
C SER A 87 0.95 -4.02 6.58
N PRO A 88 0.92 -5.36 6.50
CA PRO A 88 0.86 -6.09 5.24
C PRO A 88 -0.24 -5.59 4.28
N PRO A 89 -0.03 -5.65 2.95
CA PRO A 89 -0.94 -5.06 1.96
C PRO A 89 -2.37 -5.60 1.99
N ASP A 90 -2.53 -6.89 2.29
CA ASP A 90 -3.82 -7.57 2.45
C ASP A 90 -4.63 -6.97 3.60
N ILE A 91 -4.00 -6.80 4.77
CA ILE A 91 -4.62 -6.18 5.94
C ILE A 91 -5.01 -4.73 5.62
N ARG A 92 -4.10 -3.96 5.02
CA ARG A 92 -4.36 -2.56 4.66
C ARG A 92 -5.57 -2.43 3.73
N ARG A 93 -5.67 -3.27 2.70
CA ARG A 93 -6.82 -3.28 1.79
C ARG A 93 -8.12 -3.67 2.49
N GLN A 94 -8.07 -4.66 3.38
CA GLN A 94 -9.25 -5.07 4.13
C GLN A 94 -9.74 -3.96 5.05
N THR A 95 -8.82 -3.24 5.71
CA THR A 95 -9.14 -2.06 6.51
C THR A 95 -9.81 -0.98 5.66
N HIS A 96 -9.24 -0.62 4.50
CA HIS A 96 -9.84 0.34 3.57
C HIS A 96 -11.26 -0.08 3.13
N GLY A 97 -11.44 -1.35 2.75
CA GLY A 97 -12.76 -1.86 2.38
C GLY A 97 -13.77 -1.84 3.53
N SER A 98 -13.32 -2.13 4.75
CA SER A 98 -14.17 -2.09 5.95
C SER A 98 -14.55 -0.67 6.32
N THR A 99 -13.63 0.30 6.18
CA THR A 99 -13.90 1.73 6.39
C THR A 99 -14.95 2.24 5.40
N GLU A 100 -14.82 1.91 4.11
CA GLU A 100 -15.82 2.32 3.12
C GLU A 100 -17.18 1.65 3.35
N LYS A 101 -17.21 0.37 3.72
CA LYS A 101 -18.43 -0.31 4.14
C LYS A 101 -19.07 0.37 5.36
N HIS A 102 -18.27 0.70 6.36
CA HIS A 102 -18.77 1.38 7.56
C HIS A 102 -19.41 2.73 7.20
N LYS A 103 -18.80 3.53 6.32
CA LYS A 103 -19.40 4.78 5.82
C LYS A 103 -20.74 4.54 5.13
N GLN A 104 -20.87 3.48 4.34
CA GLN A 104 -22.15 3.13 3.70
C GLN A 104 -23.25 2.75 4.71
N GLU A 105 -22.87 2.19 5.86
CA GLU A 105 -23.81 1.78 6.90
C GLU A 105 -24.17 2.91 7.87
N THR A 106 -23.25 3.84 8.14
CA THR A 106 -23.40 4.85 9.20
C THR A 106 -23.58 6.29 8.72
N ASP A 107 -23.02 6.68 7.57
CA ASP A 107 -23.04 8.06 7.11
C ASP A 107 -24.23 8.33 6.18
N LEU A 108 -25.20 9.09 6.68
CA LEU A 108 -26.38 9.54 5.93
C LEU A 108 -26.04 10.33 4.65
N ARG A 109 -24.87 10.98 4.59
CA ARG A 109 -24.42 11.77 3.43
C ARG A 109 -23.82 10.90 2.33
N GLN A 110 -23.52 9.64 2.62
CA GLN A 110 -22.91 8.75 1.66
C GLN A 110 -23.93 8.39 0.56
N PRO A 111 -23.63 8.52 -0.75
CA PRO A 111 -24.60 8.26 -1.82
C PRO A 111 -25.15 6.83 -1.86
N LEU A 112 -24.43 5.90 -1.23
CA LEU A 112 -24.80 4.49 -1.12
C LEU A 112 -25.38 4.14 0.26
N PHE A 113 -25.72 5.14 1.09
CA PHE A 113 -26.26 4.93 2.43
C PHE A 113 -27.49 4.02 2.41
N GLY A 114 -27.48 2.98 3.25
CA GLY A 114 -28.59 2.03 3.38
C GLY A 114 -28.79 1.07 2.20
N ARG A 115 -27.98 1.13 1.14
CA ARG A 115 -28.02 0.15 0.05
C ARG A 115 -27.29 -1.12 0.48
N LYS A 116 -28.02 -2.22 0.62
CA LYS A 116 -27.43 -3.55 0.79
C LYS A 116 -26.85 -4.01 -0.55
N LEU A 117 -25.59 -4.44 -0.54
CA LEU A 117 -25.03 -5.22 -1.64
C LEU A 117 -25.66 -6.61 -1.53
N GLU A 118 -26.51 -6.95 -2.50
CA GLU A 118 -27.08 -8.31 -2.67
C GLU A 118 -25.96 -9.35 -2.89
#